data_AF-A0A1I0V9T4-F1
#
_entry.id   AF-A0A1I0V9T4-F1
#
_cell.length_a   1.000
_cell.length_b   1.000
_cell.length_c   1.000
_cell.angle_alpha   90.00
_cell.angle_beta   90.00
_cell.angle_gamma   90.00
#
_symmetry.space_group_name_H-M   'P 1'
#
loop_
_entity.id
_entity.type
_entity.pdbx_description
1 polymer ?
#
loop_
_entity_poly.entity_id
_entity_poly.type
_entity_poly.pdbx_seq_one_letter_code
_entity_poly.pdbx_strand_id
1 'polypeptide(L)'
;MSTAVLTAPAALVAGTSPATHAAAALPTPHAVPGARGAVVVLRGTDTATGRVGTWHVTPLEGTDACEVEHVEGHVMSEAVWMQTAKTSVAMTGGEVAELVARVEPCC
;
A
#
# COMPACT_ATOMS: atom_id res chain seq x y z
N MET A 1 -36.63 25.63 -64.48
CA MET A 1 -37.77 24.70 -64.60
C MET A 1 -37.40 23.39 -63.93
N SER A 2 -38.36 22.80 -63.22
CA SER A 2 -38.46 21.39 -62.80
C SER A 2 -37.74 20.92 -61.52
N THR A 3 -38.58 20.92 -60.50
CA THR A 3 -38.65 20.13 -59.26
C THR A 3 -38.61 18.60 -59.46
N ALA A 4 -37.97 17.88 -58.52
CA ALA A 4 -38.41 16.58 -57.94
C ALA A 4 -37.48 16.28 -56.73
N VAL A 5 -37.93 16.17 -55.46
CA VAL A 5 -38.68 15.07 -54.80
C VAL A 5 -37.89 13.75 -54.87
N LEU A 6 -37.61 12.94 -53.85
CA LEU A 6 -37.75 12.87 -52.39
C LEU A 6 -37.13 11.49 -52.03
N THR A 7 -36.94 11.19 -50.73
CA THR A 7 -36.88 9.84 -50.13
C THR A 7 -35.48 9.32 -49.76
N ALA A 8 -35.36 9.09 -48.44
CA ALA A 8 -34.21 8.55 -47.70
C ALA A 8 -34.42 7.05 -47.38
N PRO A 9 -33.59 6.36 -46.55
CA PRO A 9 -32.88 5.14 -46.93
C PRO A 9 -33.34 3.89 -46.18
N ALA A 10 -32.89 2.70 -46.58
CA ALA A 10 -32.93 1.52 -45.70
C ALA A 10 -31.86 0.47 -46.03
N ALA A 11 -30.94 0.34 -45.07
CA ALA A 11 -30.36 -0.87 -44.51
C ALA A 11 -29.76 -1.95 -45.45
N LEU A 12 -28.44 -2.01 -45.35
CA LEU A 12 -27.50 -3.00 -45.89
C LEU A 12 -27.77 -4.41 -45.33
N VAL A 13 -27.62 -5.39 -46.21
CA VAL A 13 -27.76 -6.83 -46.00
C VAL A 13 -26.45 -7.51 -45.55
N ALA A 14 -26.61 -8.46 -44.62
CA ALA A 14 -25.98 -9.78 -44.43
C ALA A 14 -24.52 -10.11 -44.84
N GLY A 15 -23.90 -10.96 -43.99
CA GLY A 15 -22.70 -11.77 -44.27
C GLY A 15 -21.44 -11.16 -43.65
N THR A 16 -20.47 -11.86 -43.05
CA THR A 16 -20.01 -13.25 -43.15
C THR A 16 -18.92 -13.44 -42.06
N SER A 17 -18.87 -14.61 -41.39
CA SER A 17 -17.65 -15.12 -40.70
C SER A 17 -16.57 -15.49 -41.75
N PRO A 18 -15.25 -15.67 -41.48
CA PRO A 18 -14.61 -16.19 -40.24
C PRO A 18 -13.23 -15.58 -39.85
N ALA A 19 -12.76 -15.99 -38.65
CA ALA A 19 -11.38 -16.11 -38.13
C ALA A 19 -10.23 -15.22 -38.64
N THR A 20 -9.50 -14.56 -37.71
CA THR A 20 -8.02 -14.52 -37.69
C THR A 20 -7.49 -14.04 -36.32
N HIS A 21 -6.45 -14.72 -35.85
CA HIS A 21 -5.67 -14.49 -34.64
C HIS A 21 -5.24 -13.03 -34.42
N ALA A 22 -5.39 -12.53 -33.19
CA ALA A 22 -4.55 -11.46 -32.68
C ALA A 22 -4.38 -11.61 -31.16
N ALA A 23 -3.19 -12.07 -30.78
CA ALA A 23 -2.51 -11.93 -29.49
C ALA A 23 -3.40 -11.82 -28.23
N ALA A 24 -3.49 -12.92 -27.49
CA ALA A 24 -3.66 -12.83 -26.04
C ALA A 24 -2.52 -11.95 -25.51
N ALA A 25 -2.83 -10.69 -25.21
CA ALA A 25 -1.97 -9.86 -24.40
C ALA A 25 -1.76 -10.63 -23.10
N LEU A 26 -0.52 -11.07 -22.88
CA LEU A 26 -0.07 -11.49 -21.56
C LEU A 26 -0.55 -10.43 -20.57
N PRO A 27 -1.08 -10.79 -19.39
CA PRO A 27 -1.34 -9.79 -18.37
C PRO A 27 -0.03 -9.06 -18.14
N THR A 28 0.02 -7.79 -18.54
CA THR A 28 1.09 -6.89 -18.15
C THR A 28 1.17 -7.03 -16.64
N PRO A 29 2.31 -7.45 -16.05
CA PRO A 29 2.43 -7.39 -14.61
C PRO A 29 2.25 -5.92 -14.26
N HIS A 30 1.07 -5.59 -13.72
CA HIS A 30 0.88 -4.36 -12.99
C HIS A 30 1.90 -4.46 -11.87
N ALA A 31 3.05 -3.81 -12.04
CA ALA A 31 3.95 -3.54 -10.94
C ALA A 31 3.09 -2.78 -9.93
N VAL A 32 2.66 -3.48 -8.88
CA VAL A 32 1.94 -2.86 -7.77
C VAL A 32 2.94 -1.89 -7.16
N PRO A 33 2.74 -0.57 -7.27
CA PRO A 33 3.61 0.37 -6.58
C PRO A 33 3.29 0.21 -5.09
N GLY A 34 4.30 -0.06 -4.27
CA GLY A 34 4.10 -0.20 -2.83
C GLY A 34 4.24 -1.64 -2.35
N ALA A 35 5.43 -2.22 -2.50
CA ALA A 35 5.81 -3.28 -1.59
C ALA A 35 6.15 -2.58 -0.27
N ARG A 36 5.13 -2.18 0.51
CA ARG A 36 5.33 -1.70 1.87
C ARG A 36 6.22 -2.72 2.55
N GLY A 37 7.44 -2.31 2.93
CA GLY A 37 8.39 -3.17 3.60
C GLY A 37 7.73 -3.84 4.80
N ALA A 38 8.18 -5.04 5.15
CA ALA A 38 7.62 -5.76 6.30
C ALA A 38 7.64 -4.85 7.54
N VAL A 39 6.47 -4.61 8.12
CA VAL A 39 6.34 -3.80 9.34
C VAL A 39 6.89 -4.60 10.50
N VAL A 40 7.83 -4.01 11.25
CA VAL A 40 8.38 -4.59 12.48
C VAL A 40 7.62 -3.99 13.66
N VAL A 41 7.12 -4.85 14.55
CA VAL A 41 6.41 -4.43 15.76
C VAL A 41 7.28 -4.71 16.97
N LEU A 42 7.59 -3.67 17.74
CA LEU A 42 8.31 -3.76 19.01
C LEU A 42 7.33 -3.51 20.15
N ARG A 43 7.43 -4.29 21.22
CA ARG A 43 6.59 -4.19 22.41
C ARG A 43 7.45 -4.44 23.63
N GLY A 44 7.39 -3.53 24.59
CA GLY A 44 8.20 -3.69 25.80
C GLY A 44 8.52 -2.37 26.48
N THR A 45 9.57 -2.41 27.28
CA THR A 45 10.05 -1.24 28.03
C THR A 45 11.26 -0.65 27.32
N ASP A 46 11.18 0.63 26.97
CA ASP A 46 12.34 1.39 26.52
C ASP A 46 13.24 1.71 27.72
N THR A 47 14.40 1.05 27.80
CA THR A 47 15.33 1.19 28.91
C THR A 47 15.93 2.60 29.05
N ALA A 48 15.95 3.39 27.98
CA ALA A 48 16.46 4.77 28.04
C ALA A 48 15.50 5.70 28.80
N THR A 49 14.19 5.46 28.67
CA THR A 49 13.15 6.31 29.26
C THR A 49 12.40 5.66 30.42
N GLY A 50 12.53 4.35 30.60
CA GLY A 50 11.77 3.53 31.54
C GLY A 50 10.29 3.36 31.15
N ARG A 51 9.89 3.79 29.94
CA ARG A 51 8.48 3.78 29.52
C ARG A 51 8.12 2.49 28.80
N VAL A 52 6.93 2.01 29.10
CA VAL A 52 6.32 0.89 28.38
C VAL A 52 5.63 1.42 27.13
N GLY A 53 5.84 0.76 26.00
CA GLY A 53 5.30 1.20 24.72
C GLY A 53 5.12 0.08 23.70
N THR A 54 4.43 0.45 22.62
CA THR A 54 4.32 -0.32 21.39
C THR A 54 4.77 0.55 20.23
N TRP A 55 5.71 0.05 19.43
CA TRP A 55 6.26 0.74 18.27
C TRP A 55 6.00 -0.06 17.00
N HIS A 56 5.50 0.59 15.96
CA HIS A 56 5.43 0.03 14.61
C HIS A 56 6.46 0.73 13.74
N VAL A 57 7.39 -0.04 13.21
CA VAL A 57 8.47 0.44 12.34
C VAL A 57 8.13 0.04 10.91
N THR A 58 7.92 1.03 10.05
CA THR A 58 7.59 0.84 8.64
C THR A 58 8.72 1.41 7.78
N PRO A 59 9.41 0.60 6.97
CA PRO A 59 10.40 1.10 6.03
C PRO A 59 9.79 2.07 5.02
N LEU A 60 10.44 3.22 4.77
CA LEU A 60 10.02 4.17 3.74
C LEU A 60 10.68 3.84 2.40
N GLU A 61 9.87 3.58 1.37
CA GLU A 61 10.35 3.15 0.05
C GLU A 61 11.35 4.14 -0.55
N GLY A 62 12.46 3.61 -1.09
CA GLY A 62 13.50 4.41 -1.75
C GLY A 62 14.43 5.16 -0.80
N THR A 63 14.39 4.88 0.51
CA THR A 63 15.24 5.53 1.52
C THR A 63 15.76 4.52 2.54
N ASP A 64 16.76 4.92 3.35
CA ASP A 64 17.19 4.18 4.55
C ASP A 64 16.34 4.53 5.79
N ALA A 65 15.38 5.45 5.63
CA ALA A 65 14.54 5.89 6.73
C ALA A 65 13.37 4.93 6.97
N CYS A 66 12.93 4.87 8.22
CA CYS A 66 11.74 4.19 8.67
C CYS A 66 10.81 5.20 9.34
N GLU A 67 9.52 5.09 9.09
CA GLU A 67 8.51 5.72 9.92
C GLU A 67 8.28 4.86 11.15
N VAL A 68 8.46 5.46 12.32
CA VAL A 68 8.21 4.83 13.62
C VAL A 68 7.00 5.49 14.24
N GLU A 69 5.90 4.75 14.30
CA GLU A 69 4.72 5.12 15.07
C GLU A 69 4.85 4.55 16.49
N HIS A 70 4.55 5.34 17.51
CA HIS A 70 4.63 4.95 18.92
C HIS A 70 3.34 5.27 19.68
N VAL A 71 2.97 4.35 20.58
CA VAL A 71 1.91 4.50 21.57
C VAL A 71 2.43 4.07 22.94
N GLU A 72 2.11 4.84 23.98
CA GLU A 72 2.40 4.44 25.36
C GLU A 72 1.51 3.27 25.79
N GLY A 73 2.12 2.28 26.44
CA GLY A 73 1.47 1.06 26.89
C GLY A 73 1.55 -0.11 25.91
N HIS A 74 0.88 -1.21 26.29
CA HIS A 74 0.90 -2.47 25.55
C HIS A 74 -0.33 -2.62 24.65
N VAL A 75 -0.15 -2.41 23.35
CA VAL A 75 -1.19 -2.59 22.35
C VAL A 75 -0.98 -3.93 21.64
N MET A 76 -1.82 -4.90 21.98
CA MET A 76 -1.77 -6.25 21.39
C MET A 76 -2.70 -6.44 20.20
N SER A 77 -3.73 -5.60 20.07
CA SER A 77 -4.76 -5.69 19.04
C SER A 77 -4.57 -4.64 17.96
N GLU A 78 -4.60 -5.06 16.70
CA GLU A 78 -4.54 -4.17 15.54
C GLU A 78 -5.71 -3.18 15.52
N ALA A 79 -6.91 -3.63 15.90
CA ALA A 79 -8.08 -2.74 15.96
C ALA A 79 -7.87 -1.60 16.98
N VAL A 80 -7.21 -1.88 18.11
CA VAL A 80 -6.85 -0.86 19.11
C VAL A 80 -5.77 0.06 18.55
N TRP A 81 -4.75 -0.48 17.87
CA TRP A 81 -3.71 0.29 17.21
C TRP A 81 -4.26 1.32 16.23
N MET A 82 -5.22 0.92 15.39
CA MET A 82 -5.86 1.78 14.39
C MET A 82 -6.71 2.91 14.98
N GLN A 83 -7.15 2.77 16.23
CA GLN A 83 -7.99 3.75 16.93
C GLN A 83 -7.22 4.62 17.91
N THR A 84 -5.96 4.29 18.22
CA THR A 84 -5.17 5.00 19.21
C THR A 84 -4.44 6.17 18.57
N ALA A 85 -4.34 7.29 19.29
CA ALA A 85 -3.51 8.41 18.88
C ALA A 85 -2.02 8.03 19.02
N LYS A 86 -1.26 8.23 17.94
CA LYS A 86 0.14 7.82 17.84
C LYS A 86 1.04 9.03 17.70
N THR A 87 2.25 8.91 18.21
CA THR A 87 3.33 9.83 17.86
C THR A 87 4.15 9.19 16.74
N SER A 88 4.30 9.88 15.62
CA SER A 88 5.09 9.39 14.48
C SER A 88 6.38 10.17 14.35
N VAL A 89 7.48 9.47 14.13
CA VAL A 89 8.81 10.05 13.89
C VAL A 89 9.53 9.28 12.80
N ALA A 90 10.21 10.00 11.90
CA ALA A 90 11.11 9.37 10.94
C ALA A 90 12.47 9.10 11.62
N MET A 91 12.95 7.87 11.51
CA MET A 91 14.24 7.43 12.05
C MET A 91 15.06 6.79 10.94
N THR A 92 16.38 6.96 10.94
CA THR A 92 17.30 6.20 10.09
C THR A 92 17.37 4.73 10.52
N GLY A 93 17.89 3.84 9.67
CA GLY A 93 18.08 2.43 10.02
C GLY A 93 18.95 2.24 11.27
N GLY A 94 19.97 3.10 11.47
CA GLY A 94 20.81 3.09 12.67
C GLY A 94 20.04 3.44 13.94
N GLU A 95 19.22 4.50 13.90
CA GLU A 95 18.39 4.91 15.04
C GLU A 95 17.32 3.85 15.39
N VAL A 96 16.78 3.16 14.38
CA VAL A 96 15.89 2.02 14.57
C VAL A 96 16.62 0.84 15.22
N ALA A 97 17.85 0.53 14.78
CA ALA A 97 18.64 -0.54 15.39
C ALA A 97 18.94 -0.25 16.87
N GLU A 98 19.24 1.00 17.20
CA GLU A 98 19.37 1.45 18.59
C GLU A 98 18.05 1.35 19.37
N LEU A 99 16.90 1.59 18.73
CA LEU A 99 15.58 1.41 19.33
C LEU A 99 15.32 -0.06 19.65
N VAL A 100 15.59 -0.95 18.70
CA VAL A 100 15.44 -2.40 18.89
C VAL A 100 16.33 -2.89 20.03
N ALA A 101 17.57 -2.41 20.10
CA ALA A 101 18.52 -2.84 21.12
C ALA A 101 18.16 -2.38 22.54
N ARG A 102 17.46 -1.25 22.69
CA ARG A 102 17.10 -0.68 24.01
C ARG A 102 15.72 -1.09 24.51
N VAL A 103 14.84 -1.60 23.64
CA VAL A 103 13.51 -2.09 24.04
C VAL A 103 13.65 -3.49 24.59
N GLU A 104 13.42 -3.65 25.89
CA GLU A 104 13.35 -4.97 26.52
C GLU A 104 11.95 -5.58 26.29
N PRO A 105 11.85 -6.71 25.57
CA PRO A 105 10.57 -7.32 25.27
C PRO A 105 9.94 -7.87 26.55
N CYS A 106 8.64 -7.61 26.71
CA CYS A 106 7.88 -7.98 27.90
C CYS A 106 7.01 -9.26 27.72
N CYS A 107 7.06 -9.90 26.56
CA CYS A 107 6.27 -11.09 26.23
C CYS A 107 6.90 -11.93 25.12
#